data_AF-A0A956GT10-F1
#
_entry.id   AF-A0A956GT10-F1
#
_cell.length_a   1.000
_cell.length_b   1.000
_cell.length_c   1.000
_cell.angle_alpha   90.00
_cell.angle_beta   90.00
_cell.angle_gamma   90.00
#
_symmetry.space_group_name_H-M   'P 1'
#
loop_
_entity.id
_entity.type
_entity.pdbx_description
1 polymer ?
#
loop_
_entity_poly.entity_id
_entity_poly.type
_entity_poly.pdbx_seq_one_letter_code
_entity_poly.pdbx_strand_id
1 'polypeptide(L)'
;MRSRRLLAWGVLAVGLAACAGVLGLRRTASPAFPHRAHVTKGVPCVTCHVAIAEAGDTGPLHLPDDDKCLTCHSPPHEEGSCLSCHTDPATAPAVMESRAHLLFTHQAHKAPARGECVICHRAVAEGDTHLRPVMATCFRCHDDRQDARNCNACHVDLAEEGTLPSSHLAHDGDWVREHGARAASAGDLCASCHAQRFCASCHGQTTAALPAQLAFDDPGRASVHRAGFASRHDIEARADPGACATCHSPSTCETCHTDNGVAAVTEGPRLNPHPAGWVSLVAGDNEHGRAARRDPAACAACHGGAGESLCVGCHKVGGVGGNPHPAGWSSRQSLAEQPCRLCHISGP
;
A
#
# COMPACT_ATOMS: atom_id res chain seq x y z
N MET A 1 49.94 -0.24 4.56
CA MET A 1 48.92 0.32 3.63
C MET A 1 47.47 0.01 4.03
N ARG A 2 47.16 -1.22 4.48
CA ARG A 2 45.79 -1.64 4.87
C ARG A 2 45.23 -0.89 6.10
N SER A 3 46.06 -0.61 7.11
CA SER A 3 45.66 0.12 8.33
C SER A 3 45.31 1.59 8.09
N ARG A 4 46.07 2.29 7.24
CA ARG A 4 45.79 3.68 6.84
C ARG A 4 44.48 3.81 6.07
N ARG A 5 44.11 2.80 5.27
CA ARG A 5 42.82 2.75 4.59
C ARG A 5 41.70 2.54 5.62
N LEU A 6 41.81 1.57 6.53
CA LEU A 6 40.78 1.35 7.56
C LEU A 6 40.53 2.59 8.44
N LEU A 7 41.59 3.33 8.80
CA LEU A 7 41.48 4.62 9.51
C LEU A 7 40.78 5.70 8.68
N ALA A 8 41.10 5.82 7.38
CA ALA A 8 40.44 6.78 6.50
C ALA A 8 38.94 6.47 6.30
N TRP A 9 38.57 5.19 6.19
CA TRP A 9 37.17 4.77 6.08
C TRP A 9 36.39 4.96 7.39
N GLY A 10 37.04 4.73 8.54
CA GLY A 10 36.45 5.01 9.85
C GLY A 10 36.17 6.50 10.08
N VAL A 11 37.11 7.38 9.71
CA VAL A 11 36.93 8.84 9.82
C VAL A 11 35.82 9.33 8.88
N LEU A 12 35.73 8.78 7.65
CA LEU A 12 34.68 9.13 6.70
C LEU A 12 33.28 8.71 7.19
N ALA A 13 33.16 7.50 7.77
CA ALA A 13 31.90 7.00 8.32
C ALA A 13 31.41 7.82 9.53
N VAL A 14 32.33 8.22 10.42
CA VAL A 14 32.01 9.09 11.55
C VAL A 14 31.63 10.50 11.07
N GLY A 15 32.33 11.03 10.07
CA GLY A 15 32.00 12.32 9.45
C GLY A 15 30.60 12.33 8.83
N LEU A 16 30.24 11.31 8.07
CA LEU A 16 28.91 11.17 7.47
C LEU A 16 27.80 11.01 8.53
N ALA A 17 28.07 10.25 9.60
CA ALA A 17 27.13 10.08 10.70
C ALA A 17 26.90 11.37 11.51
N ALA A 18 27.94 12.21 11.64
CA ALA A 18 27.86 13.53 12.26
C ALA A 18 27.09 14.53 11.38
N CYS A 19 27.32 14.52 10.06
CA CYS A 19 26.57 15.36 9.12
C CYS A 19 25.08 15.01 9.09
N ALA A 20 24.70 13.73 9.25
CA ALA A 20 23.30 13.32 9.34
C ALA A 20 22.58 13.88 10.60
N GLY A 21 23.32 14.12 11.69
CA GLY A 21 22.78 14.79 12.88
C GLY A 21 22.55 16.29 12.64
N VAL A 22 23.51 16.98 12.01
CA VAL A 22 23.41 18.42 11.71
C VAL A 22 22.35 18.72 10.64
N LEU A 23 22.13 17.81 9.69
CA LEU A 23 21.10 17.92 8.66
C LEU A 23 19.69 17.54 9.14
N GLY A 24 19.49 17.24 10.43
CA GLY A 24 18.18 16.86 10.98
C GLY A 24 17.65 15.52 10.48
N LEU A 25 18.49 14.70 9.83
CA LEU A 25 18.12 13.37 9.32
C LEU A 25 18.00 12.33 10.44
N ARG A 26 18.50 12.65 11.65
CA ARG A 26 18.19 11.91 12.87
C ARG A 26 16.94 12.51 13.52
N ARG A 27 15.80 11.84 13.38
CA ARG A 27 14.63 12.11 14.24
C ARG A 27 15.02 11.78 15.68
N THR A 28 15.25 12.80 16.50
CA THR A 28 15.21 12.62 17.96
C THR A 28 13.77 12.29 18.30
N ALA A 29 13.50 11.10 18.84
CA ALA A 29 12.16 10.74 19.28
C ALA A 29 11.68 11.80 20.30
N SER A 30 10.62 12.52 19.94
CA SER A 30 9.97 13.43 20.88
C SER A 30 9.40 12.62 22.04
N PRO A 31 9.49 13.12 23.29
CA PRO A 31 8.94 12.41 24.43
C PRO A 31 7.43 12.25 24.28
N ALA A 32 6.93 11.04 24.53
CA ALA A 32 5.50 10.76 24.57
C ALA A 32 4.85 11.48 25.76
N PHE A 33 3.57 11.85 25.61
CA PHE A 33 2.80 12.38 26.74
C PHE A 33 2.74 11.36 27.89
N PRO A 34 3.06 11.76 29.14
CA PRO A 34 3.08 10.84 30.28
C PRO A 34 1.65 10.55 30.80
N HIS A 35 0.85 9.83 30.00
CA HIS A 35 -0.51 9.43 30.35
C HIS A 35 -0.58 8.75 31.72
N ARG A 36 0.40 7.88 32.04
CA ARG A 36 0.50 7.20 33.34
C ARG A 36 0.38 8.17 34.50
N ALA A 37 1.14 9.27 34.48
CA ALA A 37 1.20 10.23 35.57
C ALA A 37 -0.14 10.93 35.83
N HIS A 38 -0.98 11.07 34.80
CA HIS A 38 -2.31 11.67 34.88
C HIS A 38 -3.36 10.65 35.29
N VAL A 39 -3.35 9.47 34.65
CA VAL A 39 -4.31 8.39 34.93
C VAL A 39 -4.17 7.89 36.37
N THR A 40 -2.94 7.75 36.89
CA THR A 40 -2.72 7.32 38.29
C THR A 40 -3.19 8.34 39.32
N LYS A 41 -3.38 9.61 38.92
CA LYS A 41 -3.98 10.65 39.77
C LYS A 41 -5.52 10.67 39.69
N GLY A 42 -6.12 9.73 38.96
CA GLY A 42 -7.57 9.61 38.83
C GLY A 42 -8.19 10.55 37.80
N VAL A 43 -7.41 11.14 36.89
CA VAL A 43 -7.93 11.98 35.80
C VAL A 43 -8.61 11.08 34.75
N PRO A 44 -9.93 11.22 34.51
CA PRO A 44 -10.63 10.43 33.49
C PRO A 44 -10.16 10.76 32.07
N CYS A 45 -10.16 9.77 31.16
CA CYS A 45 -9.71 9.96 29.78
C CYS A 45 -10.47 11.07 29.04
N VAL A 46 -11.80 11.11 29.22
CA VAL A 46 -12.69 12.09 28.57
C VAL A 46 -12.51 13.51 29.11
N THR A 47 -11.79 13.69 30.23
CA THR A 47 -11.44 15.03 30.71
C THR A 47 -10.55 15.74 29.70
N CYS A 48 -9.64 15.03 29.04
CA CYS A 48 -8.76 15.58 28.00
C CYS A 48 -9.31 15.32 26.58
N HIS A 49 -9.78 14.10 26.32
CA HIS A 49 -10.27 13.69 24.99
C HIS A 49 -11.76 14.03 24.80
N VAL A 50 -12.14 15.29 25.01
CA VAL A 50 -13.56 15.72 25.04
C VAL A 50 -14.30 15.47 23.73
N ALA A 51 -13.62 15.65 22.59
CA ALA A 51 -14.21 15.47 21.27
C ALA A 51 -14.74 14.04 21.02
N ILE A 52 -14.25 13.04 21.75
CA ILE A 52 -14.75 11.65 21.65
C ILE A 52 -16.20 11.52 22.11
N ALA A 53 -16.62 12.39 23.04
CA ALA A 53 -17.96 12.40 23.59
C ALA A 53 -18.88 13.37 22.84
N GLU A 54 -18.33 14.44 22.26
CA GLU A 54 -19.10 15.60 21.79
C GLU A 54 -19.17 15.73 20.26
N ALA A 55 -18.11 15.34 19.54
CA ALA A 55 -17.97 15.60 18.11
C ALA A 55 -17.98 14.35 17.23
N GLY A 56 -17.79 13.17 17.83
CA GLY A 56 -17.73 11.89 17.11
C GLY A 56 -16.56 11.81 16.14
N ASP A 57 -16.45 10.70 15.41
CA ASP A 57 -15.27 10.40 14.59
C ASP A 57 -15.18 11.22 13.30
N THR A 58 -16.21 11.99 12.96
CA THR A 58 -16.21 12.91 11.82
C THR A 58 -15.81 14.34 12.19
N GLY A 59 -15.81 14.69 13.48
CA GLY A 59 -15.46 16.01 14.01
C GLY A 59 -13.94 16.27 14.11
N PRO A 60 -13.52 17.22 14.98
CA PRO A 60 -12.11 17.43 15.30
C PRO A 60 -11.43 16.14 15.79
N LEU A 61 -10.10 16.07 15.67
CA LEU A 61 -9.35 14.96 16.24
C LEU A 61 -9.61 14.89 17.76
N HIS A 62 -9.69 13.67 18.29
CA HIS A 62 -9.85 13.42 19.72
C HIS A 62 -8.57 13.67 20.50
N LEU A 63 -7.86 14.77 20.21
CA LEU A 63 -6.64 15.19 20.87
C LEU A 63 -6.94 16.47 21.68
N PRO A 64 -6.43 16.59 22.92
CA PRO A 64 -6.55 17.83 23.68
C PRO A 64 -5.74 18.95 23.01
N ASP A 65 -6.25 20.17 23.13
CA ASP A 65 -5.52 21.38 22.79
C ASP A 65 -4.76 21.92 24.02
N ASP A 66 -4.02 23.02 23.81
CA ASP A 66 -3.24 23.67 24.87
C ASP A 66 -4.15 24.20 25.98
N ASP A 67 -5.33 24.72 25.64
CA ASP A 67 -6.31 25.24 26.60
C ASP A 67 -6.71 24.16 27.62
N LYS A 68 -6.89 22.91 27.16
CA LYS A 68 -7.17 21.77 28.03
C LYS A 68 -6.07 21.55 29.08
N CYS A 69 -4.80 21.70 28.70
CA CYS A 69 -3.67 21.55 29.60
C CYS A 69 -3.65 22.66 30.66
N LEU A 70 -4.00 23.88 30.25
CA LEU A 70 -4.01 25.08 31.10
C LEU A 70 -5.14 25.07 32.16
N THR A 71 -6.13 24.19 32.02
CA THR A 71 -7.17 24.02 33.06
C THR A 71 -6.61 23.52 34.40
N CYS A 72 -5.46 22.84 34.37
CA CYS A 72 -4.82 22.28 35.57
C CYS A 72 -3.37 22.77 35.73
N HIS A 73 -2.66 23.05 34.64
CA HIS A 73 -1.27 23.53 34.67
C HIS A 73 -1.22 25.04 34.43
N SER A 74 -0.51 25.78 35.30
CA SER A 74 -0.20 27.18 35.00
C SER A 74 0.82 27.26 33.85
N PRO A 75 0.76 28.28 32.97
CA PRO A 75 1.66 28.38 31.81
C PRO A 75 3.13 28.34 32.23
N PRO A 76 3.91 27.32 31.85
CA PRO A 76 5.31 27.21 32.25
C PRO A 76 6.21 27.65 31.08
N HIS A 77 6.03 28.88 30.57
CA HIS A 77 6.87 29.37 29.47
C HIS A 77 8.20 29.98 29.93
N GLU A 78 8.41 30.13 31.24
CA GLU A 78 9.57 30.87 31.75
C GLU A 78 10.74 29.96 32.19
N GLU A 79 10.53 28.67 32.47
CA GLU A 79 11.59 27.79 33.02
C GLU A 79 11.63 26.34 32.44
N GLY A 80 10.65 25.94 31.62
CA GLY A 80 10.54 24.58 31.05
C GLY A 80 10.86 24.46 29.56
N SER A 81 11.25 23.27 29.09
CA SER A 81 11.36 22.99 27.65
C SER A 81 9.96 22.96 27.02
N CYS A 82 9.76 23.56 25.84
CA CYS A 82 8.48 23.49 25.12
C CYS A 82 7.96 22.05 24.94
N LEU A 83 8.89 21.08 24.83
CA LEU A 83 8.59 19.66 24.66
C LEU A 83 8.15 18.96 25.96
N SER A 84 8.11 19.66 27.10
CA SER A 84 7.51 19.12 28.33
C SER A 84 5.99 19.14 28.29
N CYS A 85 5.41 19.99 27.43
CA CYS A 85 3.96 20.10 27.22
C CYS A 85 3.57 19.71 25.79
N HIS A 86 4.35 20.14 24.78
CA HIS A 86 4.11 19.76 23.39
C HIS A 86 4.75 18.41 23.06
N THR A 87 3.93 17.47 22.63
CA THR A 87 4.32 16.09 22.27
C THR A 87 4.85 16.03 20.83
N ASP A 88 5.08 14.80 20.33
CA ASP A 88 5.48 14.57 18.94
C ASP A 88 4.49 15.23 17.94
N PRO A 89 4.94 16.20 17.11
CA PRO A 89 4.08 16.82 16.09
C PRO A 89 3.61 15.84 15.02
N ALA A 90 4.23 14.66 14.90
CA ALA A 90 3.77 13.60 14.00
C ALA A 90 2.49 12.90 14.50
N THR A 91 2.08 13.14 15.75
CA THR A 91 0.90 12.49 16.36
C THR A 91 -0.39 12.83 15.60
N ALA A 92 -0.67 14.11 15.41
CA ALA A 92 -1.91 14.53 14.75
C ALA A 92 -2.00 14.02 13.29
N PRO A 93 -0.96 14.15 12.44
CA PRO A 93 -0.93 13.51 11.13
C PRO A 93 -1.17 12.00 11.18
N ALA A 94 -0.55 11.27 12.12
CA ALA A 94 -0.73 9.82 12.23
C ALA A 94 -2.17 9.41 12.63
N VAL A 95 -2.85 10.20 13.47
CA VAL A 95 -4.27 9.98 13.79
C VAL A 95 -5.17 10.28 12.59
N MET A 96 -4.89 11.37 11.85
CA MET A 96 -5.62 11.71 10.63
C MET A 96 -5.51 10.61 9.58
N GLU A 97 -4.30 10.10 9.40
CA GLU A 97 -4.01 8.99 8.51
C GLU A 97 -4.79 7.74 8.91
N SER A 98 -4.70 7.35 10.18
CA SER A 98 -5.43 6.20 10.71
C SER A 98 -6.94 6.33 10.49
N ARG A 99 -7.49 7.55 10.63
CA ARG A 99 -8.90 7.83 10.38
C ARG A 99 -9.28 7.76 8.89
N ALA A 100 -8.38 8.13 7.98
CA ALA A 100 -8.63 8.07 6.54
C ALA A 100 -8.66 6.62 6.03
N HIS A 101 -7.83 5.75 6.60
CA HIS A 101 -7.58 4.40 6.09
C HIS A 101 -8.29 3.29 6.87
N LEU A 102 -8.98 3.59 7.98
CA LEU A 102 -9.74 2.61 8.77
C LEU A 102 -11.23 2.93 8.83
N LEU A 103 -12.01 1.88 8.60
CA LEU A 103 -13.45 1.84 8.83
C LEU A 103 -13.71 1.55 10.32
N PHE A 104 -13.53 2.57 11.15
CA PHE A 104 -13.77 2.48 12.60
C PHE A 104 -14.52 3.72 13.13
N THR A 105 -15.41 3.50 14.10
CA THR A 105 -16.08 4.59 14.82
C THR A 105 -16.08 4.33 16.33
N HIS A 106 -15.60 5.26 17.15
CA HIS A 106 -15.71 5.19 18.60
C HIS A 106 -17.17 5.18 19.04
N GLN A 107 -18.08 5.85 18.31
CA GLN A 107 -19.50 5.88 18.64
C GLN A 107 -20.14 4.48 18.63
N ALA A 108 -19.84 3.66 17.61
CA ALA A 108 -20.36 2.29 17.52
C ALA A 108 -19.78 1.37 18.61
N HIS A 109 -18.55 1.64 19.06
CA HIS A 109 -17.83 0.78 20.00
C HIS A 109 -17.98 1.19 21.47
N LYS A 110 -18.38 2.44 21.75
CA LYS A 110 -18.49 2.97 23.12
C LYS A 110 -19.46 2.16 23.98
N ALA A 111 -20.66 1.86 23.47
CA ALA A 111 -21.67 1.11 24.21
C ALA A 111 -21.27 -0.37 24.42
N PRO A 112 -20.83 -1.12 23.39
CA PRO A 112 -20.28 -2.47 23.57
C PRO A 112 -19.09 -2.52 24.54
N ALA A 113 -18.22 -1.52 24.52
CA ALA A 113 -17.08 -1.39 25.42
C ALA A 113 -17.45 -0.83 26.82
N ARG A 114 -18.74 -0.57 27.10
CA ARG A 114 -19.22 0.01 28.36
C ARG A 114 -18.56 1.34 28.75
N GLY A 115 -18.05 2.08 27.76
CA GLY A 115 -17.28 3.31 27.97
C GLY A 115 -15.83 3.11 28.45
N GLU A 116 -15.34 1.86 28.53
CA GLU A 116 -13.98 1.57 28.98
C GLU A 116 -12.97 1.68 27.82
N CYS A 117 -12.32 2.84 27.70
CA CYS A 117 -11.33 3.10 26.64
C CYS A 117 -10.13 2.13 26.67
N VAL A 118 -9.76 1.68 27.87
CA VAL A 118 -8.62 0.78 28.11
C VAL A 118 -8.87 -0.65 27.59
N ILE A 119 -10.08 -1.00 27.15
CA ILE A 119 -10.31 -2.27 26.47
C ILE A 119 -9.47 -2.34 25.19
N CYS A 120 -9.36 -1.22 24.48
CA CYS A 120 -8.60 -1.08 23.25
C CYS A 120 -7.23 -0.38 23.45
N HIS A 121 -7.18 0.71 24.23
CA HIS A 121 -5.97 1.52 24.43
C HIS A 121 -5.17 1.08 25.67
N ARG A 122 -4.93 -0.23 25.82
CA ARG A 122 -4.36 -0.83 27.05
C ARG A 122 -3.03 -0.23 27.47
N ALA A 123 -2.13 -0.06 26.52
CA ALA A 123 -0.74 0.28 26.82
C ALA A 123 -0.52 1.81 26.91
N VAL A 124 -1.57 2.63 26.73
CA VAL A 124 -1.46 4.10 26.86
C VAL A 124 -0.94 4.51 28.24
N ALA A 125 -1.36 3.81 29.30
CA ALA A 125 -0.92 4.06 30.67
C ALA A 125 0.49 3.48 30.97
N GLU A 126 1.09 2.77 30.02
CA GLU A 126 2.41 2.16 30.12
C GLU A 126 3.44 2.90 29.25
N GLY A 127 3.04 4.00 28.63
CA GLY A 127 3.90 4.82 27.78
C GLY A 127 3.90 4.38 26.31
N ASP A 128 2.93 3.55 25.91
CA ASP A 128 2.77 3.18 24.52
C ASP A 128 2.44 4.40 23.65
N THR A 129 3.13 4.48 22.52
CA THR A 129 2.98 5.52 21.51
C THR A 129 2.13 5.06 20.33
N HIS A 130 1.63 3.81 20.33
CA HIS A 130 0.71 3.36 19.30
C HIS A 130 -0.63 4.08 19.44
N LEU A 131 -0.85 5.04 18.55
CA LEU A 131 -2.09 5.83 18.46
C LEU A 131 -3.27 4.98 17.97
N ARG A 132 -2.96 3.99 17.15
CA ARG A 132 -3.90 2.99 16.61
C ARG A 132 -3.68 1.66 17.34
N PRO A 133 -4.73 1.07 17.95
CA PRO A 133 -4.63 -0.27 18.51
C PRO A 133 -4.20 -1.29 17.45
N VAL A 134 -3.33 -2.22 17.84
CA VAL A 134 -2.95 -3.33 16.98
C VAL A 134 -4.15 -4.22 16.66
N MET A 135 -4.22 -4.81 15.47
CA MET A 135 -5.39 -5.57 15.01
C MET A 135 -5.77 -6.75 15.91
N ALA A 136 -4.81 -7.35 16.62
CA ALA A 136 -5.08 -8.34 17.67
C ALA A 136 -6.11 -7.84 18.70
N THR A 137 -6.09 -6.53 18.99
CA THR A 137 -7.06 -5.89 19.90
C THR A 137 -8.48 -5.98 19.37
N CYS A 138 -8.66 -5.78 18.06
CA CYS A 138 -9.96 -5.85 17.38
C CYS A 138 -10.48 -7.30 17.37
N PHE A 139 -9.59 -8.25 17.08
CA PHE A 139 -9.94 -9.67 16.96
C PHE A 139 -10.35 -10.34 18.26
N ARG A 140 -10.00 -9.76 19.42
CA ARG A 140 -10.50 -10.24 20.72
C ARG A 140 -12.03 -10.20 20.83
N CYS A 141 -12.69 -9.36 20.03
CA CYS A 141 -14.14 -9.31 19.93
C CYS A 141 -14.65 -9.71 18.52
N HIS A 142 -13.87 -9.47 17.47
CA HIS A 142 -14.20 -9.76 16.07
C HIS A 142 -13.47 -11.02 15.56
N ASP A 143 -13.56 -12.12 16.31
CA ASP A 143 -12.84 -13.36 16.02
C ASP A 143 -13.30 -14.02 14.70
N ASP A 144 -14.59 -13.93 14.42
CA ASP A 144 -15.24 -14.38 13.18
C ASP A 144 -14.69 -13.70 11.91
N ARG A 145 -14.09 -12.51 12.07
CA ARG A 145 -13.54 -11.74 10.95
C ARG A 145 -12.11 -12.15 10.59
N GLN A 146 -11.42 -12.91 11.44
CA GLN A 146 -10.10 -13.46 11.12
C GLN A 146 -10.21 -14.53 10.01
N ASP A 147 -11.22 -15.38 10.09
CA ASP A 147 -11.40 -16.51 9.16
C ASP A 147 -11.89 -16.08 7.77
N ALA A 148 -12.61 -14.95 7.70
CA ALA A 148 -13.21 -14.46 6.47
C ALA A 148 -12.20 -13.90 5.46
N ARG A 149 -10.93 -13.68 5.87
CA ARG A 149 -9.87 -13.03 5.05
C ARG A 149 -10.33 -11.71 4.41
N ASN A 150 -11.29 -11.04 5.05
CA ASN A 150 -11.94 -9.88 4.48
C ASN A 150 -11.40 -8.57 5.08
N CYS A 151 -10.25 -8.13 4.58
CA CYS A 151 -9.54 -6.96 5.12
C CYS A 151 -10.34 -5.65 4.93
N ASN A 152 -11.15 -5.57 3.87
CA ASN A 152 -11.94 -4.36 3.57
C ASN A 152 -13.10 -4.11 4.55
N ALA A 153 -13.37 -5.05 5.45
CA ALA A 153 -14.37 -4.87 6.51
C ALA A 153 -13.91 -3.86 7.56
N CYS A 154 -12.59 -3.63 7.65
CA CYS A 154 -11.96 -2.73 8.62
C CYS A 154 -11.04 -1.70 7.95
N HIS A 155 -10.47 -1.99 6.77
CA HIS A 155 -9.57 -1.09 6.06
C HIS A 155 -10.24 -0.49 4.83
N VAL A 156 -10.00 0.79 4.58
CA VAL A 156 -10.40 1.45 3.32
C VAL A 156 -9.50 0.99 2.17
N ASP A 157 -8.20 0.88 2.45
CA ASP A 157 -7.18 0.29 1.58
C ASP A 157 -6.05 -0.31 2.42
N LEU A 158 -5.19 -1.09 1.76
CA LEU A 158 -4.04 -1.76 2.39
C LEU A 158 -2.70 -1.09 2.02
N ALA A 159 -2.74 -0.02 1.23
CA ALA A 159 -1.52 0.62 0.73
C ALA A 159 -0.69 1.21 1.88
N GLU A 160 -1.38 1.78 2.87
CA GLU A 160 -0.77 2.40 4.03
C GLU A 160 -0.45 1.43 5.16
N GLU A 161 -0.85 0.16 5.07
CA GLU A 161 -0.37 -0.80 6.06
C GLU A 161 1.14 -0.97 5.97
N GLY A 162 1.72 -0.87 4.75
CA GLY A 162 3.16 -0.62 4.45
C GLY A 162 4.19 -1.54 5.11
N THR A 163 3.73 -2.38 6.03
CA THR A 163 4.43 -3.15 7.03
C THR A 163 3.50 -4.31 7.36
N LEU A 164 4.07 -5.51 7.41
CA LEU A 164 3.31 -6.69 7.76
C LEU A 164 2.79 -6.52 9.19
N PRO A 165 1.50 -6.80 9.45
CA PRO A 165 0.98 -6.60 10.79
C PRO A 165 1.81 -7.39 11.81
N SER A 166 2.31 -6.69 12.83
CA SER A 166 3.20 -7.25 13.85
C SER A 166 2.54 -8.25 14.80
N SER A 167 1.24 -8.52 14.66
CA SER A 167 0.44 -9.08 15.76
C SER A 167 -0.75 -9.94 15.32
N HIS A 168 -0.83 -10.41 14.07
CA HIS A 168 -2.06 -11.09 13.65
C HIS A 168 -2.27 -12.43 14.33
N LEU A 169 -1.32 -13.35 14.28
CA LEU A 169 -1.51 -14.70 14.85
C LEU A 169 -0.19 -15.41 15.22
N ALA A 170 0.97 -14.91 14.78
CA ALA A 170 2.20 -15.70 14.76
C ALA A 170 3.51 -14.89 14.93
N HIS A 171 3.45 -13.63 15.33
CA HIS A 171 4.63 -12.74 15.39
C HIS A 171 5.15 -12.51 16.82
N ASP A 172 4.56 -13.20 17.81
CA ASP A 172 4.94 -13.13 19.22
C ASP A 172 5.81 -14.35 19.61
N GLY A 173 6.70 -14.18 20.61
CA GLY A 173 7.41 -15.27 21.31
C GLY A 173 8.40 -16.09 20.46
N ASP A 174 9.69 -16.07 20.82
CA ASP A 174 10.82 -16.86 20.25
C ASP A 174 10.63 -17.35 18.79
N TRP A 175 10.21 -16.42 17.93
CA TRP A 175 9.80 -16.70 16.54
C TRP A 175 10.90 -17.44 15.79
N VAL A 176 12.15 -17.06 16.01
CA VAL A 176 13.33 -17.67 15.39
C VAL A 176 13.39 -19.17 15.67
N ARG A 177 12.98 -19.64 16.85
CA ARG A 177 13.02 -21.05 17.21
C ARG A 177 11.82 -21.83 16.68
N GLU A 178 10.65 -21.20 16.57
CA GLU A 178 9.38 -21.91 16.38
C GLU A 178 8.73 -21.72 14.99
N HIS A 179 9.18 -20.72 14.21
CA HIS A 179 8.59 -20.43 12.90
C HIS A 179 8.72 -21.57 11.89
N GLY A 180 9.77 -22.40 11.96
CA GLY A 180 9.96 -23.51 11.04
C GLY A 180 8.86 -24.57 11.13
N ALA A 181 8.49 -24.96 12.36
CA ALA A 181 7.39 -25.92 12.57
C ALA A 181 6.05 -25.32 12.14
N ARG A 182 5.82 -24.04 12.44
CA ARG A 182 4.58 -23.34 12.06
C ARG A 182 4.46 -23.15 10.55
N ALA A 183 5.53 -22.76 9.88
CA ALA A 183 5.58 -22.61 8.42
C ALA A 183 5.39 -23.95 7.70
N ALA A 184 5.91 -25.05 8.26
CA ALA A 184 5.68 -26.39 7.71
C ALA A 184 4.21 -26.83 7.83
N SER A 185 3.54 -26.49 8.94
CA SER A 185 2.13 -26.86 9.17
C SER A 185 1.11 -25.91 8.54
N ALA A 186 1.48 -24.66 8.30
CA ALA A 186 0.56 -23.58 7.96
C ALA A 186 1.15 -22.60 6.91
N GLY A 187 1.98 -23.10 5.99
CA GLY A 187 2.66 -22.27 4.99
C GLY A 187 1.71 -21.39 4.16
N ASP A 188 0.54 -21.91 3.79
CA ASP A 188 -0.47 -21.19 3.02
C ASP A 188 -1.10 -20.02 3.80
N LEU A 189 -1.21 -20.15 5.13
CA LEU A 189 -1.66 -19.06 6.00
C LEU A 189 -0.60 -17.96 6.10
N CYS A 190 0.68 -18.33 6.08
CA CYS A 190 1.74 -17.33 6.04
C CYS A 190 1.77 -16.62 4.68
N ALA A 191 1.59 -17.38 3.59
CA ALA A 191 1.61 -16.89 2.21
C ALA A 191 0.45 -15.92 1.88
N SER A 192 -0.61 -15.87 2.69
CA SER A 192 -1.67 -14.87 2.52
C SER A 192 -1.23 -13.45 2.88
N CYS A 193 -0.10 -13.29 3.58
CA CYS A 193 0.46 -11.99 3.95
C CYS A 193 1.93 -11.83 3.56
N HIS A 194 2.73 -12.89 3.64
CA HIS A 194 4.18 -12.87 3.39
C HIS A 194 4.49 -13.44 2.02
N ALA A 195 5.22 -12.73 1.17
CA ALA A 195 5.70 -13.33 -0.08
C ALA A 195 7.00 -14.12 0.12
N GLN A 196 7.35 -14.95 -0.87
CA GLN A 196 8.52 -15.84 -0.83
C GLN A 196 9.84 -15.13 -0.52
N ARG A 197 9.98 -13.85 -0.90
CA ARG A 197 11.16 -13.03 -0.58
C ARG A 197 11.40 -12.91 0.93
N PHE A 198 10.35 -12.95 1.76
CA PHE A 198 10.46 -12.85 3.21
C PHE A 198 11.17 -14.08 3.77
N CYS A 199 10.74 -15.28 3.38
CA CYS A 199 11.39 -16.53 3.73
C CYS A 199 12.85 -16.54 3.23
N ALA A 200 13.04 -16.14 1.96
CA ALA A 200 14.35 -16.09 1.32
C ALA A 200 15.28 -15.02 1.92
N SER A 201 14.77 -13.95 2.54
CA SER A 201 15.61 -12.90 3.15
C SER A 201 16.52 -13.43 4.27
N CYS A 202 16.07 -14.49 4.96
CA CYS A 202 16.84 -15.19 6.00
C CYS A 202 17.31 -16.57 5.51
N HIS A 203 16.43 -17.41 4.95
CA HIS A 203 16.83 -18.73 4.46
C HIS A 203 17.73 -18.66 3.23
N GLY A 204 17.64 -17.61 2.41
CA GLY A 204 18.55 -17.37 1.30
C GLY A 204 19.93 -16.86 1.70
N GLN A 205 20.15 -16.57 3.00
CA GLN A 205 21.46 -16.33 3.57
C GLN A 205 22.13 -17.63 4.03
N THR A 206 21.33 -18.63 4.45
CA THR A 206 21.81 -19.92 4.99
C THR A 206 21.75 -21.06 3.98
N THR A 207 20.96 -20.93 2.93
CA THR A 207 20.85 -21.84 1.78
C THR A 207 20.93 -21.03 0.49
N ALA A 208 21.45 -21.60 -0.58
CA ALA A 208 21.52 -20.91 -1.87
C ALA A 208 20.10 -20.68 -2.41
N ALA A 209 19.55 -19.49 -2.17
CA ALA A 209 18.30 -19.06 -2.80
C ALA A 209 18.60 -18.55 -4.21
N LEU A 210 17.78 -18.96 -5.18
CA LEU A 210 17.84 -18.40 -6.52
C LEU A 210 17.48 -16.89 -6.45
N PRO A 211 18.12 -16.01 -7.26
CA PRO A 211 17.77 -14.59 -7.29
C PRO A 211 16.28 -14.32 -7.52
N ALA A 212 15.58 -15.23 -8.22
CA ALA A 212 14.14 -15.20 -8.44
C ALA A 212 13.30 -15.42 -7.18
N GLN A 213 13.83 -16.07 -6.14
CA GLN A 213 13.13 -16.29 -4.85
C GLN A 213 13.31 -15.11 -3.90
N LEU A 214 14.45 -14.42 -3.97
CA LEU A 214 14.80 -13.25 -3.14
C LEU A 214 14.10 -11.97 -3.58
N ALA A 215 13.67 -11.90 -4.85
CA ALA A 215 13.01 -10.76 -5.46
C ALA A 215 11.78 -11.22 -6.26
N PHE A 216 11.06 -12.19 -5.71
CA PHE A 216 9.95 -12.88 -6.38
C PHE A 216 8.89 -11.90 -6.90
N ASP A 217 8.54 -10.92 -6.07
CA ASP A 217 7.51 -9.91 -6.34
C ASP A 217 8.08 -8.50 -6.51
N ASP A 218 9.38 -8.37 -6.82
CA ASP A 218 9.96 -7.09 -7.21
C ASP A 218 9.39 -6.66 -8.59
N PRO A 219 8.64 -5.54 -8.67
CA PRO A 219 8.03 -5.10 -9.92
C PRO A 219 9.05 -4.66 -10.98
N GLY A 220 10.27 -4.32 -10.57
CA GLY A 220 11.34 -3.81 -11.45
C GLY A 220 12.33 -4.88 -11.94
N ARG A 221 12.23 -6.12 -11.46
CA ARG A 221 13.17 -7.20 -11.82
C ARG A 221 12.56 -8.12 -12.87
N ALA A 222 13.41 -8.74 -13.71
CA ALA A 222 13.00 -9.75 -14.67
C ALA A 222 12.59 -11.07 -13.98
N SER A 223 11.44 -11.08 -13.31
CA SER A 223 10.78 -12.27 -12.75
C SER A 223 9.42 -12.50 -13.44
N VAL A 224 8.87 -13.71 -13.31
CA VAL A 224 7.55 -14.06 -13.87
C VAL A 224 6.40 -13.26 -13.22
N HIS A 225 6.58 -12.81 -11.97
CA HIS A 225 5.58 -12.03 -11.21
C HIS A 225 5.79 -10.50 -11.26
N ARG A 226 6.64 -9.98 -12.15
CA ARG A 226 6.87 -8.53 -12.27
C ARG A 226 5.66 -7.76 -12.81
N ALA A 227 5.68 -6.43 -12.71
CA ALA A 227 4.59 -5.56 -13.18
C ALA A 227 4.35 -5.67 -14.71
N GLY A 228 3.08 -5.71 -15.13
CA GLY A 228 2.68 -5.86 -16.55
C GLY A 228 2.52 -7.32 -17.00
N PHE A 229 2.13 -8.24 -16.10
CA PHE A 229 2.00 -9.68 -16.40
C PHE A 229 0.98 -9.92 -17.52
N ALA A 230 -0.22 -9.34 -17.39
CA ALA A 230 -1.29 -9.46 -18.38
C ALA A 230 -0.82 -9.13 -19.80
N SER A 231 0.10 -8.18 -19.96
CA SER A 231 0.58 -7.70 -21.25
C SER A 231 1.78 -8.43 -21.86
N ARG A 232 2.40 -9.36 -21.14
CA ARG A 232 3.63 -10.05 -21.59
C ARG A 232 3.62 -11.55 -21.38
N HIS A 233 2.72 -12.04 -20.53
CA HIS A 233 2.72 -13.44 -20.10
C HIS A 233 2.49 -14.41 -21.26
N ASP A 234 1.94 -13.94 -22.39
CA ASP A 234 1.83 -14.71 -23.62
C ASP A 234 3.21 -15.02 -24.23
N ILE A 235 4.11 -14.03 -24.27
CA ILE A 235 5.49 -14.21 -24.74
C ILE A 235 6.24 -15.13 -23.78
N GLU A 236 6.06 -14.93 -22.48
CA GLU A 236 6.72 -15.72 -21.43
C GLU A 236 6.23 -17.17 -21.40
N ALA A 237 4.91 -17.40 -21.47
CA ALA A 237 4.32 -18.73 -21.51
C ALA A 237 4.63 -19.49 -22.81
N ARG A 238 4.83 -18.78 -23.93
CA ARG A 238 5.34 -19.39 -25.18
C ARG A 238 6.81 -19.77 -25.07
N ALA A 239 7.62 -18.95 -24.39
CA ALA A 239 9.05 -19.18 -24.26
C ALA A 239 9.37 -20.31 -23.27
N ASP A 240 8.70 -20.31 -22.12
CA ASP A 240 8.89 -21.31 -21.07
C ASP A 240 7.59 -21.51 -20.25
N PRO A 241 6.67 -22.38 -20.71
CA PRO A 241 5.46 -22.70 -19.95
C PRO A 241 5.76 -23.45 -18.64
N GLY A 242 6.92 -24.11 -18.54
CA GLY A 242 7.35 -24.87 -17.36
C GLY A 242 7.66 -23.97 -16.16
N ALA A 243 8.13 -22.74 -16.39
CA ALA A 243 8.35 -21.74 -15.34
C ALA A 243 7.07 -21.44 -14.53
N CYS A 244 5.91 -21.48 -15.18
CA CYS A 244 4.61 -21.24 -14.55
C CYS A 244 4.09 -22.51 -13.87
N ALA A 245 4.17 -23.65 -14.57
CA ALA A 245 3.67 -24.95 -14.11
C ALA A 245 4.40 -25.51 -12.88
N THR A 246 5.57 -24.92 -12.55
CA THR A 246 6.31 -25.25 -11.33
C THR A 246 5.52 -24.91 -10.06
N CYS A 247 4.67 -23.88 -10.11
CA CYS A 247 3.88 -23.43 -8.97
C CYS A 247 2.37 -23.37 -9.24
N HIS A 248 1.96 -23.14 -10.50
CA HIS A 248 0.57 -22.98 -10.88
C HIS A 248 0.04 -24.19 -11.64
N SER A 249 -1.18 -24.61 -11.32
CA SER A 249 -1.89 -25.64 -12.06
C SER A 249 -2.50 -25.08 -13.37
N PRO A 250 -2.70 -25.90 -14.42
CA PRO A 250 -3.28 -25.45 -15.69
C PRO A 250 -4.64 -24.74 -15.56
N SER A 251 -5.44 -25.09 -14.55
CA SER A 251 -6.73 -24.44 -14.28
C SER A 251 -6.59 -22.95 -13.97
N THR A 252 -5.46 -22.49 -13.45
CA THR A 252 -5.21 -21.06 -13.20
C THR A 252 -5.20 -20.27 -14.51
N CYS A 253 -4.65 -20.85 -15.57
CA CYS A 253 -4.68 -20.27 -16.91
C CYS A 253 -6.12 -20.22 -17.41
N GLU A 254 -6.83 -21.35 -17.34
CA GLU A 254 -8.20 -21.50 -17.85
C GLU A 254 -9.19 -20.57 -17.15
N THR A 255 -9.15 -20.47 -15.82
CA THR A 255 -10.05 -19.61 -15.05
C THR A 255 -9.85 -18.15 -15.40
N CYS A 256 -8.61 -17.65 -15.35
CA CYS A 256 -8.32 -16.25 -15.67
C CYS A 256 -8.72 -15.91 -17.12
N HIS A 257 -8.43 -16.81 -18.06
CA HIS A 257 -8.79 -16.64 -19.47
C HIS A 257 -10.30 -16.66 -19.70
N THR A 258 -11.02 -17.54 -19.00
CA THR A 258 -12.49 -17.63 -19.06
C THR A 258 -13.14 -16.39 -18.47
N ASP A 259 -12.68 -15.95 -17.29
CA ASP A 259 -13.21 -14.77 -16.59
C ASP A 259 -13.01 -13.48 -17.40
N ASN A 260 -11.92 -13.40 -18.16
CA ASN A 260 -11.58 -12.25 -18.98
C ASN A 260 -11.99 -12.40 -20.46
N GLY A 261 -12.67 -13.49 -20.83
CA GLY A 261 -13.15 -13.73 -22.19
C GLY A 261 -12.03 -13.82 -23.24
N VAL A 262 -10.82 -14.19 -22.84
CA VAL A 262 -9.65 -14.33 -23.72
C VAL A 262 -9.37 -15.82 -23.93
N ALA A 263 -9.47 -16.32 -25.16
CA ALA A 263 -9.23 -17.75 -25.42
C ALA A 263 -7.78 -18.14 -25.06
N ALA A 264 -7.60 -19.27 -24.37
CA ALA A 264 -6.28 -19.89 -24.23
C ALA A 264 -5.78 -20.26 -25.63
N VAL A 265 -4.75 -19.57 -26.12
CA VAL A 265 -4.27 -19.72 -27.50
C VAL A 265 -3.60 -21.08 -27.64
N THR A 266 -4.38 -22.07 -28.06
CA THR A 266 -3.99 -23.49 -28.10
C THR A 266 -3.77 -23.99 -29.52
N GLU A 267 -3.34 -23.13 -30.46
CA GLU A 267 -2.58 -23.41 -31.71
C GLU A 267 -2.92 -22.40 -32.84
N GLY A 268 -1.94 -22.01 -33.66
CA GLY A 268 -2.14 -21.33 -34.95
C GLY A 268 -1.36 -20.01 -35.17
N PRO A 269 -0.80 -19.76 -36.38
CA PRO A 269 -0.07 -18.54 -36.69
C PRO A 269 -1.05 -17.42 -37.09
N ARG A 270 -1.20 -16.43 -36.22
CA ARG A 270 -2.04 -15.21 -36.37
C ARG A 270 -3.52 -15.41 -36.05
N LEU A 271 -3.85 -15.52 -34.77
CA LEU A 271 -5.15 -15.06 -34.30
C LEU A 271 -4.97 -13.76 -33.52
N ASN A 272 -5.70 -12.75 -33.99
CA ASN A 272 -5.98 -11.54 -33.24
C ASN A 272 -6.47 -11.96 -31.84
N PRO A 273 -5.75 -11.60 -30.75
CA PRO A 273 -6.13 -12.00 -29.38
C PRO A 273 -7.43 -11.35 -28.93
N HIS A 274 -7.94 -10.40 -29.71
CA HIS A 274 -9.19 -9.74 -29.46
C HIS A 274 -10.38 -10.52 -30.03
N PRO A 275 -11.56 -10.50 -29.36
CA PRO A 275 -12.78 -11.16 -29.82
C PRO A 275 -13.18 -10.80 -31.26
N ALA A 276 -13.96 -11.67 -31.90
CA ALA A 276 -14.57 -11.36 -33.21
C ALA A 276 -15.40 -10.07 -33.13
N GLY A 277 -15.20 -9.14 -34.06
CA GLY A 277 -15.87 -7.83 -34.04
C GLY A 277 -15.25 -6.81 -33.07
N TRP A 278 -14.06 -7.07 -32.52
CA TRP A 278 -13.34 -6.13 -31.66
C TRP A 278 -13.23 -4.73 -32.26
N VAL A 279 -12.70 -4.62 -33.49
CA VAL A 279 -12.66 -3.37 -34.26
C VAL A 279 -13.81 -3.35 -35.27
N SER A 280 -14.52 -2.22 -35.35
CA SER A 280 -15.53 -1.95 -36.37
C SER A 280 -15.17 -0.66 -37.12
N LEU A 281 -15.28 -0.70 -38.46
CA LEU A 281 -15.14 0.49 -39.32
C LEU A 281 -16.47 1.27 -39.46
N VAL A 282 -17.56 0.74 -38.91
CA VAL A 282 -18.85 1.44 -38.83
C VAL A 282 -18.89 2.18 -37.51
N ALA A 283 -19.18 3.49 -37.58
CA ALA A 283 -19.35 4.33 -36.40
C ALA A 283 -20.44 3.73 -35.48
N GLY A 284 -20.04 3.32 -34.28
CA GLY A 284 -20.91 2.63 -33.32
C GLY A 284 -20.11 2.08 -32.14
N ASP A 285 -20.83 1.65 -31.09
CA ASP A 285 -20.23 1.07 -29.88
C ASP A 285 -19.65 -0.32 -30.19
N ASN A 286 -18.33 -0.37 -30.40
CA ASN A 286 -17.57 -1.62 -30.51
C ASN A 286 -16.78 -1.87 -29.22
N GLU A 287 -16.39 -3.13 -29.00
CA GLU A 287 -15.67 -3.53 -27.79
C GLU A 287 -14.30 -2.85 -27.70
N HIS A 288 -13.62 -2.65 -28.84
CA HIS A 288 -12.38 -1.88 -28.91
C HIS A 288 -12.54 -0.46 -28.36
N GLY A 289 -13.58 0.26 -28.77
CA GLY A 289 -13.87 1.62 -28.31
C GLY A 289 -14.32 1.67 -26.85
N ARG A 290 -15.01 0.64 -26.34
CA ARG A 290 -15.35 0.53 -24.91
C ARG A 290 -14.11 0.23 -24.05
N ALA A 291 -13.25 -0.68 -24.49
CA ALA A 291 -12.00 -1.00 -23.80
C ALA A 291 -11.00 0.17 -23.83
N ALA A 292 -10.81 0.81 -25.00
CA ALA A 292 -9.90 1.94 -25.17
C ALA A 292 -10.29 3.17 -24.33
N ARG A 293 -11.59 3.35 -24.01
CA ARG A 293 -12.07 4.40 -23.11
C ARG A 293 -11.83 4.12 -21.63
N ARG A 294 -11.65 2.85 -21.25
CA ARG A 294 -11.37 2.46 -19.86
C ARG A 294 -9.89 2.60 -19.51
N ASP A 295 -9.03 2.05 -20.36
CA ASP A 295 -7.58 2.10 -20.15
C ASP A 295 -6.83 2.03 -21.50
N PRO A 296 -6.52 3.18 -22.11
CA PRO A 296 -5.75 3.21 -23.36
C PRO A 296 -4.27 2.83 -23.16
N ALA A 297 -3.73 2.91 -21.94
CA ALA A 297 -2.33 2.61 -21.66
C ALA A 297 -2.05 1.10 -21.63
N ALA A 298 -3.03 0.28 -21.22
CA ALA A 298 -2.95 -1.19 -21.27
C ALA A 298 -2.68 -1.72 -22.69
N CYS A 299 -3.15 -1.03 -23.73
CA CYS A 299 -2.96 -1.42 -25.13
C CYS A 299 -1.48 -1.34 -25.56
N ALA A 300 -0.76 -0.31 -25.09
CA ALA A 300 0.64 -0.09 -25.44
C ALA A 300 1.56 -1.21 -24.91
N ALA A 301 1.10 -1.93 -23.90
CA ALA A 301 1.85 -2.99 -23.26
C ALA A 301 1.92 -4.27 -24.12
N CYS A 302 0.86 -4.61 -24.87
CA CYS A 302 0.88 -5.72 -25.85
C CYS A 302 1.34 -5.28 -27.25
N HIS A 303 1.06 -4.04 -27.66
CA HIS A 303 1.39 -3.52 -28.98
C HIS A 303 2.77 -2.84 -29.07
N GLY A 304 3.70 -3.20 -28.18
CA GLY A 304 5.14 -2.91 -28.32
C GLY A 304 5.56 -1.47 -28.06
N GLY A 305 4.89 -0.76 -27.15
CA GLY A 305 5.30 0.60 -26.76
C GLY A 305 5.02 1.68 -27.81
N ALA A 306 4.23 1.37 -28.85
CA ALA A 306 3.84 2.34 -29.86
C ALA A 306 2.92 3.46 -29.32
N GLY A 307 2.46 3.40 -28.06
CA GLY A 307 1.70 4.48 -27.42
C GLY A 307 0.57 5.04 -28.29
N GLU A 308 0.32 6.35 -28.19
CA GLU A 308 -0.66 7.08 -28.98
C GLU A 308 -0.45 6.92 -30.50
N SER A 309 0.76 6.56 -30.97
CA SER A 309 1.07 6.41 -32.40
C SER A 309 0.35 5.24 -33.08
N LEU A 310 0.01 4.18 -32.32
CA LEU A 310 -0.84 3.10 -32.82
C LEU A 310 -2.27 3.61 -33.09
N CYS A 311 -2.77 4.46 -32.19
CA CYS A 311 -4.12 5.02 -32.25
C CYS A 311 -4.23 6.03 -33.40
N VAL A 312 -3.20 6.87 -33.58
CA VAL A 312 -3.13 7.94 -34.58
C VAL A 312 -3.37 7.43 -36.01
N GLY A 313 -2.94 6.20 -36.33
CA GLY A 313 -3.13 5.61 -37.65
C GLY A 313 -4.59 5.59 -38.10
N CYS A 314 -5.52 5.35 -37.17
CA CYS A 314 -6.96 5.30 -37.45
C CYS A 314 -7.72 6.51 -36.88
N HIS A 315 -7.34 7.02 -35.71
CA HIS A 315 -8.09 8.02 -34.93
C HIS A 315 -7.57 9.46 -35.05
N LYS A 316 -6.56 9.72 -35.89
CA LYS A 316 -6.18 11.10 -36.24
C LYS A 316 -7.40 11.86 -36.79
N VAL A 317 -7.36 13.20 -36.75
CA VAL A 317 -8.41 14.02 -37.38
C VAL A 317 -8.55 13.64 -38.86
N GLY A 318 -9.78 13.33 -39.28
CA GLY A 318 -10.09 12.84 -40.63
C GLY A 318 -9.77 11.35 -40.88
N GLY A 319 -9.34 10.61 -39.85
CA GLY A 319 -9.09 9.17 -39.91
C GLY A 319 -10.37 8.33 -39.82
N VAL A 320 -10.27 7.08 -40.26
CA VAL A 320 -11.39 6.12 -40.35
C VAL A 320 -11.94 5.65 -38.99
N GLY A 321 -11.15 5.79 -37.92
CA GLY A 321 -11.53 5.39 -36.56
C GLY A 321 -12.44 6.37 -35.84
N GLY A 322 -12.63 7.58 -36.40
CA GLY A 322 -13.47 8.62 -35.78
C GLY A 322 -12.85 9.25 -34.53
N ASN A 323 -13.58 10.19 -33.94
CA ASN A 323 -13.11 10.99 -32.81
C ASN A 323 -12.97 10.13 -31.53
N PRO A 324 -11.75 10.01 -30.96
CA PRO A 324 -11.54 9.22 -29.74
C PRO A 324 -12.01 9.95 -28.47
N HIS A 325 -12.29 11.26 -28.54
CA HIS A 325 -12.72 12.03 -27.38
C HIS A 325 -14.19 11.75 -27.02
N PRO A 326 -14.55 11.74 -25.72
CA PRO A 326 -15.94 11.66 -25.28
C PRO A 326 -16.81 12.77 -25.88
N ALA A 327 -18.13 12.53 -25.96
CA ALA A 327 -19.08 13.55 -26.40
C ALA A 327 -18.98 14.80 -25.51
N GLY A 328 -18.86 15.99 -26.12
CA GLY A 328 -18.73 17.26 -25.40
C GLY A 328 -17.33 17.54 -24.82
N TRP A 329 -16.36 16.67 -25.07
CA TRP A 329 -14.99 16.88 -24.61
C TRP A 329 -14.33 18.08 -25.32
N SER A 330 -13.61 18.90 -24.55
CA SER A 330 -12.80 20.01 -25.06
C SER A 330 -11.50 20.11 -24.27
N SER A 331 -10.42 20.51 -24.93
CA SER A 331 -9.13 20.75 -24.30
C SER A 331 -8.88 22.25 -24.10
N ARG A 332 -8.22 22.59 -22.99
CA ARG A 332 -7.68 23.95 -22.76
C ARG A 332 -6.24 24.10 -23.27
N GLN A 333 -5.62 22.99 -23.72
CA GLN A 333 -4.26 22.97 -24.25
C GLN A 333 -4.25 23.18 -25.77
N SER A 334 -3.17 23.73 -26.30
CA SER A 334 -3.03 23.97 -27.72
C SER A 334 -2.92 22.66 -28.50
N LEU A 335 -3.61 22.56 -29.63
CA LEU A 335 -3.52 21.40 -30.52
C LEU A 335 -2.12 21.25 -31.17
N ALA A 336 -1.30 22.30 -31.13
CA ALA A 336 0.06 22.30 -31.63
C ALA A 336 1.08 21.65 -30.66
N GLU A 337 0.69 21.39 -29.42
CA GLU A 337 1.55 20.79 -28.40
C GLU A 337 1.45 19.26 -28.39
N GLN A 338 2.49 18.59 -27.91
CA GLN A 338 2.46 17.14 -27.67
C GLN A 338 1.62 16.83 -26.43
N PRO A 339 0.79 15.76 -26.42
CA PRO A 339 0.60 14.76 -27.47
C PRO A 339 -0.45 15.14 -28.53
N CYS A 340 -1.16 16.26 -28.38
CA CYS A 340 -2.26 16.69 -29.27
C CYS A 340 -1.84 16.76 -30.75
N ARG A 341 -0.64 17.26 -31.04
CA ARG A 341 -0.09 17.39 -32.40
C ARG A 341 0.05 16.05 -33.13
N LEU A 342 0.09 14.92 -32.41
CA LEU A 342 0.15 13.58 -33.01
C LEU A 342 -1.15 13.24 -33.75
N CYS A 343 -2.29 13.68 -33.22
CA CYS A 343 -3.61 13.44 -33.80
C CYS A 343 -4.11 14.62 -34.65
N HIS A 344 -3.66 15.84 -34.32
CA HIS A 344 -4.06 17.11 -34.93
C HIS A 344 -2.95 17.68 -35.84
N ILE A 345 -2.47 16.85 -36.77
CA ILE A 345 -1.29 17.13 -37.63
C ILE A 345 -1.57 18.27 -38.63
N SER A 346 -2.84 18.59 -38.87
CA SER A 346 -3.32 19.75 -39.61
C SER A 346 -4.30 20.46 -38.69
N GLY A 347 -3.86 21.50 -37.97
CA GLY A 347 -4.74 22.25 -37.08
C GLY A 347 -5.38 23.45 -37.76
N PRO A 348 -6.35 24.09 -37.10
CA PRO A 348 -7.68 23.51 -36.84
C PRO A 348 -8.37 22.88 -38.06
#